data_AF-A0A372IVR9-F1
#
_entry.id   AF-A0A372IVR9-F1
#
_cell.length_a   1.000
_cell.length_b   1.000
_cell.length_c   1.000
_cell.angle_alpha   90.00
_cell.angle_beta   90.00
_cell.angle_gamma   90.00
#
_symmetry.space_group_name_H-M   'P 1'
#
loop_
_entity.id
_entity.type
_entity.pdbx_description
1 polymer ?
#
loop_
_entity_poly.entity_id
_entity_poly.type
_entity_poly.pdbx_seq_one_letter_code
_entity_poly.pdbx_strand_id
1 'polypeptide(L)'
;MSVGDPHPQQSPAPRAGTGVRPPSEDRLEIVEQLRRLVVDTQTARVLDRRARSSANPALAALLRERAAVRRRRAERVRAELVAQDLPLVPRRRGPG
;
A
#
# COMPACT_ATOMS: atom_id res chain seq x y z
N MET A 1 70.97 -9.39 -4.61
CA MET A 1 70.27 -8.77 -3.48
C MET A 1 68.86 -8.45 -3.93
N SER A 2 67.85 -8.92 -3.18
CA SER A 2 66.45 -9.04 -3.59
C SER A 2 65.77 -7.71 -3.89
N VAL A 3 65.03 -7.71 -5.00
CA VAL A 3 63.92 -6.79 -5.29
C VAL A 3 62.76 -7.22 -4.40
N GLY A 4 62.34 -6.36 -3.47
CA GLY A 4 61.14 -6.59 -2.67
C GLY A 4 59.90 -6.17 -3.46
N ASP A 5 59.03 -7.14 -3.76
CA ASP A 5 57.72 -6.94 -4.36
C ASP A 5 56.84 -5.97 -3.54
N PRO A 6 56.19 -4.96 -4.16
CA PRO A 6 55.08 -4.27 -3.52
C PRO A 6 53.81 -5.13 -3.60
N HIS A 7 53.32 -5.49 -2.41
CA HIS A 7 52.06 -6.21 -2.18
C HIS A 7 50.87 -5.56 -2.93
N PRO A 8 49.98 -6.36 -3.55
CA PRO A 8 48.88 -5.87 -4.37
C PRO A 8 47.84 -5.08 -3.57
N GLN A 9 47.36 -3.99 -4.18
CA GLN A 9 46.19 -3.23 -3.76
C GLN A 9 44.98 -4.16 -3.56
N GLN A 10 44.56 -4.33 -2.31
CA GLN A 10 43.22 -4.81 -2.02
C GLN A 10 42.24 -3.64 -2.19
N SER A 11 41.75 -3.45 -3.42
CA SER A 11 40.52 -2.69 -3.62
C SER A 11 39.38 -3.43 -2.91
N PRO A 12 38.66 -2.80 -1.97
CA PRO A 12 37.43 -3.41 -1.47
C PRO A 12 36.44 -3.42 -2.62
N ALA A 13 36.18 -4.61 -3.18
CA ALA A 13 35.09 -4.83 -4.11
C ALA A 13 33.82 -4.20 -3.52
N PRO A 14 33.03 -3.44 -4.30
CA PRO A 14 31.73 -2.99 -3.82
C PRO A 14 30.93 -4.24 -3.55
N ARG A 15 30.71 -4.54 -2.26
CA ARG A 15 29.73 -5.52 -1.84
C ARG A 15 28.46 -5.10 -2.56
N ALA A 16 28.02 -5.92 -3.51
CA ALA A 16 26.71 -5.83 -4.11
C ALA A 16 25.71 -6.09 -2.98
N GLY A 17 25.50 -5.07 -2.15
CA GLY A 17 24.38 -4.98 -1.25
C GLY A 17 23.18 -5.20 -2.14
N THR A 18 22.44 -6.26 -1.84
CA THR A 18 21.13 -6.58 -2.40
C THR A 18 20.40 -5.27 -2.63
N GLY A 19 20.44 -4.80 -3.88
CA GLY A 19 19.90 -3.52 -4.27
C GLY A 19 18.39 -3.63 -4.25
N VAL A 20 17.80 -3.55 -3.06
CA VAL A 20 16.38 -3.32 -2.90
C VAL A 20 16.17 -1.92 -3.45
N ARG A 21 15.86 -1.85 -4.76
CA ARG A 21 15.51 -0.61 -5.41
C ARG A 21 14.40 0.02 -4.57
N PRO A 22 14.56 1.27 -4.11
CA PRO A 22 13.51 1.90 -3.32
C PRO A 22 12.20 1.87 -4.13
N PRO A 23 11.06 1.61 -3.46
CA PRO A 23 9.76 1.68 -4.13
C PRO A 23 9.62 3.06 -4.78
N SER A 24 9.05 3.11 -5.99
CA SER A 24 8.65 4.38 -6.59
C SER A 24 7.60 5.07 -5.72
N GLU A 25 7.50 6.40 -5.84
CA GLU A 25 6.49 7.20 -5.14
C GLU A 25 5.08 6.66 -5.39
N ASP A 26 4.76 6.30 -6.64
CA ASP A 26 3.50 5.67 -7.02
C ASP A 26 3.21 4.39 -6.23
N ARG A 27 4.23 3.55 -6.00
CA ARG A 27 4.08 2.30 -5.25
C ARG A 27 3.80 2.58 -3.77
N LEU A 28 4.43 3.60 -3.20
CA LEU A 28 4.17 4.01 -1.82
C LEU A 28 2.75 4.57 -1.67
N GLU A 29 2.29 5.34 -2.65
CA GLU A 29 0.93 5.89 -2.67
C GLU A 29 -0.14 4.79 -2.75
N ILE A 30 0.04 3.80 -3.63
CA ILE A 30 -0.86 2.64 -3.73
C ILE A 30 -0.93 1.87 -2.39
N VAL A 31 0.23 1.64 -1.75
CA VAL A 31 0.27 0.95 -0.44
C VAL A 31 -0.46 1.76 0.62
N GLU A 32 -0.33 3.08 0.62
CA GLU A 32 -1.02 3.96 1.56
C GLU A 32 -2.54 3.97 1.31
N GLN A 33 -2.98 3.99 0.05
CA GLN A 33 -4.38 3.85 -0.32
C GLN A 33 -4.95 2.51 0.15
N LEU A 34 -4.22 1.40 -0.03
CA LEU A 34 -4.62 0.08 0.49
C LEU A 34 -4.72 0.05 2.02
N ARG A 35 -3.77 0.68 2.73
CA ARG A 35 -3.83 0.80 4.19
C ARG A 35 -5.06 1.57 4.64
N ARG A 36 -5.36 2.71 4.00
CA ARG A 36 -6.55 3.52 4.28
C ARG A 36 -7.84 2.74 4.04
N LEU A 37 -7.92 2.01 2.93
CA LEU A 37 -9.05 1.14 2.59
C LEU A 37 -9.32 0.12 3.71
N VAL A 38 -8.28 -0.55 4.19
CA VAL A 38 -8.38 -1.53 5.28
C VAL A 38 -8.85 -0.86 6.57
N VAL A 39 -8.23 0.25 6.95
CA VAL A 39 -8.57 0.99 8.19
C VAL A 39 -10.02 1.46 8.17
N ASP A 40 -10.48 2.06 7.08
CA ASP A 40 -11.86 2.55 6.98
C ASP A 40 -12.87 1.38 7.02
N THR A 41 -12.57 0.27 6.34
CA THR A 41 -13.41 -0.94 6.35
C THR A 41 -13.52 -1.56 7.75
N GLN A 42 -12.38 -1.72 8.43
CA GLN A 42 -12.34 -2.25 9.79
C GLN A 42 -13.06 -1.31 10.79
N THR A 43 -12.81 -0.01 10.68
CA THR A 43 -13.46 1.01 11.51
C THR A 43 -14.97 0.97 11.33
N ALA A 44 -15.46 0.89 10.09
CA ALA A 44 -16.89 0.77 9.82
C ALA A 44 -17.52 -0.46 10.49
N ARG A 45 -16.84 -1.61 10.45
CA ARG A 45 -17.29 -2.85 11.11
C ARG A 45 -17.34 -2.71 12.63
N VAL A 46 -16.33 -2.10 13.24
CA VAL A 46 -16.31 -1.85 14.69
C VAL A 46 -17.44 -0.93 15.11
N LEU A 47 -17.66 0.17 14.39
CA LEU A 47 -18.73 1.12 14.65
C LEU A 47 -20.12 0.47 14.54
N ASP A 48 -20.33 -0.35 13.50
CA ASP A 48 -21.60 -1.07 13.30
C ASP A 48 -21.86 -2.09 14.42
N ARG A 49 -20.84 -2.84 14.85
CA ARG A 49 -20.96 -3.74 16.01
C ARG A 49 -21.33 -2.99 17.29
N ARG A 50 -20.65 -1.87 17.57
CA ARG A 50 -20.95 -1.03 18.74
C ARG A 50 -22.35 -0.41 18.68
N ALA A 51 -22.82 -0.04 17.49
CA ALA A 51 -24.16 0.48 17.31
C ALA A 51 -25.23 -0.59 17.63
N ARG A 52 -24.99 -1.85 17.25
CA ARG A 52 -25.90 -2.96 17.54
C ARG A 52 -25.95 -3.31 19.03
N SER A 53 -24.85 -3.12 19.75
CA SER A 53 -24.78 -3.40 21.20
C SER A 53 -25.15 -2.20 22.08
N SER A 54 -25.49 -1.04 21.50
CA SER A 54 -25.75 0.17 22.28
C SER A 54 -27.20 0.21 22.76
N ALA A 55 -27.38 0.40 24.07
CA ALA A 55 -28.70 0.64 24.67
C ALA A 55 -29.22 2.08 24.44
N ASN A 56 -28.34 3.00 24.02
CA ASN A 56 -28.72 4.40 23.75
C ASN A 56 -29.02 4.56 22.24
N PRO A 57 -30.28 4.88 21.86
CA PRO A 57 -30.67 4.96 20.45
C PRO A 57 -29.98 6.10 19.70
N ALA A 58 -29.72 7.24 20.35
CA ALA A 58 -29.03 8.38 19.73
C ALA A 58 -27.56 8.05 19.44
N LEU A 59 -26.89 7.38 20.39
CA LEU A 59 -25.53 6.90 20.20
C LEU A 59 -25.46 5.84 19.09
N ALA A 60 -26.40 4.90 19.07
CA ALA A 60 -26.49 3.88 18.01
C ALA A 60 -26.64 4.52 16.62
N ALA A 61 -27.49 5.55 16.49
CA ALA A 61 -27.67 6.28 15.24
C ALA A 61 -26.37 6.95 14.78
N LEU A 62 -25.70 7.70 15.67
CA LEU A 62 -24.43 8.36 15.37
C LEU A 62 -23.34 7.37 14.93
N LEU A 63 -23.25 6.22 15.61
CA LEU A 63 -22.28 5.17 15.27
C LEU A 63 -22.55 4.59 13.88
N ARG A 64 -23.82 4.35 13.51
CA ARG A 64 -24.21 3.89 12.16
C ARG A 64 -23.89 4.93 11.10
N GLU A 65 -24.17 6.20 11.36
CA GLU A 65 -23.84 7.29 10.44
C GLU A 65 -22.33 7.34 10.18
N ARG A 66 -21.52 7.30 11.24
CA ARG A 66 -20.06 7.26 11.12
C ARG A 66 -19.58 6.01 10.39
N ALA A 67 -20.20 4.84 10.62
CA ALA A 67 -19.90 3.63 9.87
C ALA A 67 -20.19 3.80 8.38
N ALA A 68 -21.30 4.43 8.02
CA ALA A 68 -21.66 4.71 6.63
C ALA A 68 -20.67 5.67 5.97
N VAL A 69 -20.21 6.72 6.67
CA VAL A 69 -19.15 7.61 6.17
C VAL A 69 -17.87 6.84 5.88
N ARG A 70 -17.45 5.93 6.78
CA ARG A 70 -16.27 5.08 6.59
C ARG A 70 -16.40 4.14 5.40
N ARG A 71 -17.56 3.49 5.23
CA ARG A 71 -17.85 2.66 4.04
C ARG A 71 -17.76 3.48 2.75
N ARG A 72 -18.37 4.67 2.72
CA ARG A 72 -18.30 5.56 1.54
C ARG A 72 -16.86 5.95 1.19
N ARG A 73 -16.01 6.22 2.18
CA ARG A 73 -14.59 6.51 1.95
C ARG A 73 -13.85 5.28 1.41
N ALA A 74 -14.05 4.12 2.01
CA ALA A 74 -13.50 2.85 1.55
C ALA A 74 -13.88 2.56 0.08
N GLU A 75 -15.15 2.73 -0.28
CA GLU A 75 -15.59 2.51 -1.67
C GLU A 75 -14.95 3.48 -2.67
N ARG A 76 -14.74 4.75 -2.28
CA ARG A 76 -14.02 5.70 -3.14
C ARG A 76 -12.57 5.27 -3.38
N VAL A 77 -11.85 4.94 -2.31
CA VAL A 77 -10.46 4.48 -2.42
C VAL A 77 -10.38 3.18 -3.23
N ARG A 78 -11.35 2.28 -3.07
CA ARG A 78 -11.44 1.07 -3.89
C ARG A 78 -11.65 1.40 -5.37
N ALA A 79 -12.54 2.33 -5.68
CA ALA A 79 -12.77 2.78 -7.06
C ALA A 79 -11.53 3.44 -7.66
N GLU A 80 -10.82 4.27 -6.89
CA GLU A 80 -9.55 4.89 -7.29
C GLU A 80 -8.47 3.84 -7.59
N LEU A 81 -8.31 2.84 -6.71
CA LEU A 81 -7.37 1.73 -6.91
C LEU A 81 -7.71 0.90 -8.15
N VAL A 82 -9.00 0.61 -8.40
CA VAL A 82 -9.44 -0.08 -9.62
C VAL A 82 -9.16 0.76 -10.87
N ALA A 83 -9.36 2.07 -10.81
CA ALA A 83 -9.04 2.96 -11.92
C ALA A 83 -7.54 3.02 -12.23
N GLN A 84 -6.69 2.93 -11.21
CA GLN A 84 -5.23 2.87 -11.34
C GLN A 84 -4.72 1.50 -11.82
N ASP A 85 -5.41 0.41 -11.47
CA ASP A 85 -5.09 -0.97 -11.86
C ASP A 85 -5.69 -1.38 -13.22
N LEU A 86 -6.16 -0.43 -14.04
CA LEU A 86 -6.61 -0.68 -15.41
C LEU A 86 -5.48 -0.47 -16.44
N PRO A 87 -4.76 -1.53 -16.85
CA PRO A 87 -4.38 -1.67 -18.25
C PRO A 87 -5.59 -2.25 -19.00
N LEU A 88 -6.32 -1.38 -19.72
CA LEU A 88 -7.28 -1.82 -20.74
C LEU A 88 -6.57 -2.70 -21.78
N VAL A 89 -6.64 -4.03 -21.58
CA VAL A 89 -6.32 -5.09 -22.55
C VAL A 89 -4.82 -5.19 -22.92
N PRO A 90 -4.25 -6.42 -23.01
CA PRO A 90 -2.89 -6.60 -23.49
C PRO A 90 -2.71 -5.94 -24.86
N ARG A 91 -1.66 -5.12 -25.01
CA ARG A 91 -1.13 -4.75 -26.32
C ARG A 91 -0.85 -6.06 -27.06
N ARG A 92 -1.76 -6.47 -27.94
CA ARG A 92 -1.44 -7.42 -29.01
C ARG A 92 -0.25 -6.80 -29.73
N ARG A 93 0.92 -7.38 -29.50
CA ARG A 93 2.10 -7.20 -30.34
C ARG A 93 1.60 -7.49 -31.77
N GLY A 94 1.76 -6.51 -32.65
CA GLY A 94 1.36 -6.59 -34.06
C GLY A 94 2.02 -7.75 -34.81
N PRO A 95 1.64 -7.96 -36.08
CA PRO A 95 1.74 -9.21 -36.80
C PRO A 95 3.19 -9.62 -37.06
N GLY A 96 3.44 -10.93 -36.99
CA GLY A 96 4.57 -11.58 -37.65
C GLY A 96 4.10 -12.25 -38.92
#